data_AF-X1Q6C3-F1
#
_entry.id   AF-X1Q6C3-F1
#
_cell.length_a   1.000
_cell.length_b   1.000
_cell.length_c   1.000
_cell.angle_alpha   90.00
_cell.angle_beta   90.00
_cell.angle_gamma   90.00
#
_symmetry.space_group_name_H-M   'P 1'
#
loop_
_entity.id
_entity.type
_entity.pdbx_description
1 polymer ?
#
loop_
_entity_poly.entity_id
_entity_poly.type
_entity_poly.pdbx_seq_one_letter_code
_entity_poly.pdbx_strand_id
1 'polypeptide(L)' 'MIELGVGKNMARSIRHWGESTGIIKRRGVGFEISSIGEIIFSAEGDPYLEFKDTLWLIHYLIVSNG' A
#
# COMPACT_ATOMS: atom_id res chain seq x y z
N MET A 1 -10.49 14.98 13.58
CA MET A 1 -11.14 13.72 13.15
C MET A 1 -10.01 12.73 12.84
N ILE A 2 -10.08 11.50 13.30
CA ILE A 2 -9.12 10.46 12.89
C ILE A 2 -9.65 9.91 11.56
N GLU A 3 -9.16 10.40 10.42
CA GLU A 3 -9.67 10.01 9.08
C GLU A 3 -9.62 8.50 8.83
N LEU A 4 -8.62 7.82 9.40
CA LEU A 4 -8.42 6.38 9.25
C LEU A 4 -9.03 5.54 10.39
N GLY A 5 -9.66 6.16 11.41
CA GLY A 5 -10.23 5.45 12.55
C GLY A 5 -9.23 4.71 13.46
N VAL A 6 -7.92 4.92 13.30
CA VAL A 6 -6.86 4.24 14.06
C VAL A 6 -5.98 5.19 14.89
N GLY A 7 -5.36 4.66 15.95
CA GLY A 7 -4.43 5.43 16.79
C GLY A 7 -3.13 5.85 16.06
N LYS A 8 -2.42 6.84 16.62
CA LYS A 8 -1.19 7.43 16.03
C LYS A 8 -0.12 6.41 15.65
N ASN A 9 0.10 5.39 16.48
CA ASN A 9 1.10 4.35 16.21
C ASN A 9 0.67 3.45 15.05
N MET A 10 -0.61 3.09 14.99
CA MET A 10 -1.17 2.30 13.89
C MET A 10 -1.13 3.08 12.57
N ALA A 11 -1.47 4.38 12.60
CA ALA A 11 -1.35 5.24 11.42
C ALA A 11 0.09 5.31 10.89
N ARG A 12 1.10 5.28 11.77
CA ARG A 12 2.51 5.20 11.37
C ARG A 12 2.83 3.84 10.74
N SER A 13 2.33 2.74 11.30
CA SER A 13 2.52 1.40 10.73
C SER A 13 1.87 1.26 9.34
N ILE A 14 0.65 1.77 9.16
CA ILE A 14 -0.04 1.76 7.85
C ILE A 14 0.80 2.48 6.79
N ARG A 15 1.30 3.67 7.11
CA ARG A 15 2.18 4.43 6.21
C ARG A 15 3.46 3.65 5.89
N HIS A 16 4.12 3.12 6.90
CA HIS A 16 5.34 2.34 6.72
C HIS A 16 5.12 1.17 5.76
N TRP A 17 4.06 0.36 5.95
CA TRP A 17 3.78 -0.76 5.07
C TRP A 17 3.35 -0.34 3.67
N GLY A 18 2.61 0.76 3.53
CA GLY A 18 2.32 1.34 2.21
C GLY A 18 3.59 1.75 1.46
N GLU A 19 4.55 2.37 2.16
CA GLU A 19 5.84 2.77 1.57
C GLU A 19 6.70 1.54 1.23
N SER A 20 6.86 0.58 2.15
CA SER A 20 7.69 -0.62 1.95
C SER A 20 7.20 -1.53 0.82
N THR A 21 5.88 -1.61 0.63
CA THR A 21 5.28 -2.35 -0.49
C THR A 21 5.36 -1.58 -1.81
N GLY A 22 5.72 -0.30 -1.80
CA GLY A 22 5.67 0.58 -2.95
C GLY A 22 4.25 0.89 -3.44
N ILE A 23 3.21 0.53 -2.67
CA ILE A 23 1.79 0.83 -2.99
C ILE A 23 1.52 2.33 -2.90
N ILE A 24 2.18 3.02 -1.96
CA ILE A 24 2.17 4.48 -1.90
C ILE A 24 3.59 5.01 -2.10
N LYS A 25 3.68 6.23 -2.62
CA LYS A 25 4.95 6.95 -2.80
C LYS A 25 4.82 8.38 -2.30
N ARG A 26 5.95 8.98 -1.93
CA ARG A 26 5.99 10.37 -1.47
C ARG A 26 5.71 11.32 -2.63
N ARG A 27 4.86 12.32 -2.36
CA ARG A 27 4.62 13.45 -3.25
C ARG A 27 4.58 14.73 -2.41
N GLY A 28 5.67 15.50 -2.47
CA GLY A 28 5.85 16.69 -1.64
C GLY A 28 5.81 16.35 -0.15
N VAL A 29 4.90 16.99 0.59
CA VAL A 29 4.69 16.76 2.03
C VAL A 29 3.76 15.58 2.34
N GLY A 30 3.17 14.95 1.31
CA GLY A 30 2.18 13.89 1.45
C GLY A 30 2.55 12.60 0.70
N PHE A 31 1.52 11.78 0.49
CA PHE A 31 1.61 10.50 -0.19
C PHE A 31 0.55 10.40 -1.28
N GLU A 32 0.86 9.68 -2.34
CA GLU A 32 -0.10 9.28 -3.38
C GLU A 32 0.01 7.78 -3.65
N ILE A 33 -1.04 7.20 -4.21
CA ILE A 33 -1.02 5.80 -4.67
C ILE A 33 -0.06 5.71 -5.87
N SER A 34 0.77 4.68 -5.89
CA SER A 34 1.67 4.42 -7.01
C SER A 34 0.92 3.77 -8.17
N SER A 35 1.52 3.73 -9.35
CA SER A 35 0.91 3.07 -10.51
C SER A 35 0.60 1.59 -10.26
N ILE A 36 1.45 0.88 -9.51
CA ILE A 36 1.19 -0.51 -9.14
C ILE A 36 0.06 -0.63 -8.11
N GLY A 37 -0.02 0.30 -7.16
CA GLY A 37 -1.12 0.39 -6.21
C GLY A 37 -2.47 0.61 -6.91
N GLU A 38 -2.52 1.55 -7.87
CA GLU A 38 -3.72 1.81 -8.67
C GLU A 38 -4.16 0.57 -9.46
N ILE A 39 -3.21 -0.19 -10.03
CA ILE A 39 -3.52 -1.43 -10.76
C ILE A 39 -4.08 -2.50 -9.82
N ILE A 40 -3.37 -2.78 -8.71
CA ILE A 40 -3.76 -3.84 -7.77
C ILE A 40 -5.14 -3.54 -7.17
N PHE A 41 -5.38 -2.30 -6.74
CA PHE A 41 -6.60 -1.92 -6.02
C PHE A 41 -7.70 -1.32 -6.91
N SER A 42 -7.56 -1.40 -8.24
CA SER A 42 -8.62 -1.04 -9.19
C SER A 42 -9.81 -2.01 -9.12
N ALA A 43 -10.94 -1.63 -9.70
CA ALA A 43 -12.13 -2.49 -9.76
C ALA A 43 -11.88 -3.77 -10.59
N GLU A 44 -10.99 -3.69 -11.58
CA GLU A 44 -10.57 -4.79 -12.45
C GLU A 44 -9.39 -5.59 -11.89
N GLY A 45 -8.77 -5.12 -10.80
CA GLY A 45 -7.64 -5.75 -10.12
C GLY A 45 -8.05 -6.76 -9.05
N ASP A 46 -7.34 -6.72 -7.93
CA ASP A 46 -7.60 -7.52 -6.73
C ASP A 46 -7.74 -6.61 -5.50
N PRO A 47 -8.83 -5.79 -5.44
CA PRO A 47 -8.99 -4.75 -4.42
C PRO A 47 -9.08 -5.28 -2.99
N TYR A 48 -9.36 -6.57 -2.83
CA TYR A 48 -9.47 -7.24 -1.53
C TYR A 48 -8.36 -8.27 -1.27
N LEU A 49 -7.37 -8.38 -2.17
CA LEU A 49 -6.22 -9.29 -2.05
C LEU A 49 -6.60 -10.77 -1.87
N GLU A 50 -7.60 -11.23 -2.62
CA GLU A 50 -8.12 -12.59 -2.54
C GLU A 50 -7.28 -13.59 -3.35
N PHE A 51 -6.51 -13.13 -4.33
CA PHE A 51 -5.66 -13.99 -5.13
C PHE A 51 -4.28 -14.19 -4.50
N LYS A 52 -3.85 -15.45 -4.43
CA LYS A 52 -2.52 -15.83 -3.92
C LYS A 52 -1.39 -15.17 -4.73
N ASP A 53 -1.61 -14.98 -6.02
CA ASP A 53 -0.62 -14.38 -6.92
C ASP A 53 -0.37 -12.90 -6.55
N THR A 54 -1.42 -12.16 -6.20
CA THR A 54 -1.31 -10.77 -5.70
C THR A 54 -0.55 -10.72 -4.38
N LEU A 55 -0.78 -11.67 -3.46
CA LEU A 55 -0.03 -11.75 -2.21
C LEU A 55 1.47 -12.03 -2.44
N TRP A 56 1.81 -12.90 -3.37
CA TRP A 56 3.20 -13.15 -3.77
C TRP A 56 3.84 -11.93 -4.43
N LEU A 57 3.09 -11.20 -5.26
CA LEU A 57 3.55 -9.93 -5.83
C LEU A 57 3.85 -8.91 -4.72
N ILE A 58 2.96 -8.74 -3.75
CA ILE A 58 3.20 -7.85 -2.60
C ILE A 58 4.44 -8.30 -1.82
N HIS A 59 4.61 -9.61 -1.59
CA HIS A 59 5.80 -10.15 -0.95
C HIS A 59 7.08 -9.80 -1.73
N TYR A 60 7.06 -9.99 -3.05
CA TYR A 60 8.17 -9.61 -3.92
C TYR A 60 8.48 -8.11 -3.84
N LEU A 61 7.47 -7.25 -3.85
CA LEU A 61 7.63 -5.79 -3.73
C LEU A 61 8.28 -5.40 -2.39
N ILE A 62 7.88 -6.03 -1.28
CA ILE A 62 8.50 -5.78 0.04
C ILE A 62 10.00 -6.12 0.03
N VAL A 63 10.38 -7.23 -0.61
CA VAL A 63 11.77 -7.71 -0.63
C VAL A 63 12.65 -6.95 -1.64
N SER A 64 12.05 -6.39 -2.70
CA SER A 64 12.78 -5.72 -3.79
C SER A 64 12.84 -4.20 -3.70
N ASN A 65 11.93 -3.54 -2.97
CA ASN A 65 11.91 -2.08 -2.81
C ASN A 65 12.83 -1.55 -1.68
N GLY A 66 13.69 -2.42 -1.12
CA GLY A 66 14.61 -2.11 -0.01
C GLY A 66 15.75 -1.18 -0.38
#